data_AF-A0A2T5KK87-F1
#
_entry.id   AF-A0A2T5KK87-F1
#
_cell.length_a   1.000
_cell.length_b   1.000
_cell.length_c   1.000
_cell.angle_alpha   90.00
_cell.angle_beta   90.00
_cell.angle_gamma   90.00
#
_symmetry.space_group_name_H-M   'P 1'
#
loop_
_entity.id
_entity.type
_entity.pdbx_description
1 polymer ?
#
loop_
_entity_poly.entity_id
_entity_poly.type
_entity_poly.pdbx_seq_one_letter_code
_entity_poly.pdbx_strand_id
1 'polypeptide(L)'
;MRRLSNLALLLVGVLYPFIVYFGMDHVSTPIFGLILGGLWLVRAPALWHQPGGRWMLGVTLVYCAVLAFGGEDDLLRWYPSLICALLLATFGLSLKFGPPMIERIARVTEPDLPPVAVRYTRKVTWLWVGFFFVNGTASGLLAKWGPLSWWTFYNGILAYSVMGVLFIGEWMLRQRLRRRINKAPMDGAAQRLLSHPWAAAAAGGYAGKLGPGMVVALAPAGRTALLRHGRAGVINELGQQAAGDDALSTPMVWRFVDVLPESARIDALLQAPLPTAPRVLGERLDGDTHVIELELPLDLACFADHFPDAPVLPGVVQIGWALELAAPRLGTPTTCRGMDALKFQRLLRPGDRIELTLRYDTVRGRLHFAYRTGDAHYSSAHLRLEGTDA
;
A
#
# COMPACT_ATOMS: atom_id res chain seq x y z
N MET A 1 -5.77 27.66 -14.65
CA MET A 1 -4.72 28.64 -14.27
C MET A 1 -3.52 28.02 -13.54
N ARG A 2 -3.70 27.28 -12.43
CA ARG A 2 -2.59 26.65 -11.66
C ARG A 2 -1.64 25.72 -12.45
N ARG A 3 -2.13 25.00 -13.48
CA ARG A 3 -1.29 24.13 -14.32
C ARG A 3 -0.39 24.93 -15.29
N LEU A 4 -0.91 26.00 -15.86
CA LEU A 4 -0.18 26.90 -16.75
C LEU A 4 0.92 27.66 -15.99
N SER A 5 0.62 28.16 -14.78
CA SER A 5 1.61 28.79 -13.93
C SER A 5 2.73 27.81 -13.53
N ASN A 6 2.39 26.57 -13.18
CA ASN A 6 3.41 25.56 -12.82
C ASN A 6 4.31 25.20 -14.01
N LEU A 7 3.75 25.09 -15.22
CA LEU A 7 4.51 24.83 -16.44
C LEU A 7 5.48 25.99 -16.74
N ALA A 8 4.99 27.24 -16.67
CA ALA A 8 5.81 28.43 -16.89
C ALA A 8 6.97 28.52 -15.88
N LEU A 9 6.70 28.27 -14.59
CA LEU A 9 7.74 28.23 -13.54
C LEU A 9 8.79 27.14 -13.81
N LEU A 10 8.38 26.00 -14.38
CA LEU A 10 9.27 24.89 -14.70
C LEU A 10 10.16 25.26 -15.89
N LEU A 11 9.58 25.84 -16.94
CA LEU A 11 10.31 26.34 -18.11
C LEU A 11 11.34 27.40 -17.74
N VAL A 12 10.96 28.39 -16.91
CA VAL A 12 11.89 29.43 -16.44
C VAL A 12 13.04 28.81 -15.62
N GLY A 13 12.76 27.81 -14.79
CA GLY A 13 13.79 27.12 -14.01
C GLY A 13 14.76 26.30 -14.88
N VAL A 14 14.26 25.61 -15.92
CA VAL A 14 15.09 24.84 -16.87
C VAL A 14 15.91 25.75 -17.78
N LEU A 15 15.33 26.87 -18.20
CA LEU A 15 15.99 27.84 -19.07
C LEU A 15 16.93 28.79 -18.31
N TYR A 16 16.99 28.73 -16.98
CA TYR A 16 17.79 29.63 -16.15
C TYR A 16 19.23 29.83 -16.65
N PRO A 17 20.02 28.78 -16.99
CA PRO A 17 21.39 28.99 -17.47
C PRO A 17 21.45 29.82 -18.76
N PHE A 18 20.47 29.68 -19.66
CA PHE A 18 20.37 30.48 -20.89
C PHE A 18 19.90 31.91 -20.60
N ILE A 19 18.96 32.07 -19.66
CA ILE A 19 18.50 33.41 -19.24
C ILE A 19 19.65 34.19 -18.62
N VAL A 20 20.51 33.55 -17.82
CA VAL A 20 21.74 34.17 -17.29
C VAL A 20 22.72 34.47 -18.43
N TYR A 21 22.98 33.51 -19.31
CA TYR A 21 23.91 33.69 -20.45
C TYR A 21 23.58 34.91 -21.32
N PHE A 22 22.31 35.07 -21.72
CA PHE A 22 21.88 36.18 -22.59
C PHE A 22 21.51 37.45 -21.81
N GLY A 23 21.10 37.29 -20.55
CA GLY A 23 20.53 38.38 -19.75
C GLY A 23 21.54 39.14 -18.89
N MET A 24 22.72 38.57 -18.60
CA MET A 24 23.76 39.26 -17.82
C MET A 24 24.21 40.59 -18.44
N ASP A 25 24.19 40.71 -19.77
CA ASP A 25 24.57 41.94 -20.47
C ASP A 25 23.43 42.99 -20.52
N HIS A 26 22.20 42.59 -20.21
CA HIS A 26 21.00 43.42 -20.42
C HIS A 26 20.24 43.74 -19.12
N VAL A 27 20.46 42.96 -18.05
CA VAL A 27 19.69 43.01 -16.81
C VAL A 27 20.64 42.93 -15.62
N SER A 28 20.54 43.89 -14.71
CA SER A 28 21.36 43.91 -13.49
C SER A 28 21.04 42.74 -12.55
N THR A 29 22.05 42.21 -11.86
CA THR A 29 21.93 41.11 -10.89
C THR A 29 20.86 41.29 -9.80
N PRO A 30 20.61 42.49 -9.25
CA PRO A 30 19.52 42.71 -8.31
C PRO A 30 18.12 42.33 -8.84
N ILE A 31 17.87 42.62 -10.12
CA ILE A 31 16.60 42.31 -10.79
C ILE A 31 16.43 40.78 -10.93
N PHE A 32 17.52 40.06 -11.24
CA PHE A 32 17.52 38.61 -11.24
C PHE A 32 17.17 38.03 -9.86
N GLY A 33 17.77 38.57 -8.80
CA GLY A 33 17.46 38.18 -7.42
C GLY A 33 15.99 38.37 -7.06
N LEU A 34 15.40 39.51 -7.43
CA LEU A 34 13.98 39.80 -7.18
C LEU A 34 13.04 38.88 -7.98
N ILE A 35 13.33 38.65 -9.27
CA ILE A 35 12.55 37.74 -10.11
C ILE A 35 12.60 36.32 -9.54
N LEU A 36 13.81 35.84 -9.22
CA LEU A 36 14.02 34.51 -8.66
C LEU A 36 13.32 34.34 -7.30
N GLY A 37 13.42 35.35 -6.42
CA GLY A 37 12.72 35.40 -5.14
C GLY A 37 11.20 35.33 -5.33
N GLY A 38 10.66 36.10 -6.27
CA GLY A 38 9.24 36.05 -6.65
C GLY A 38 8.81 34.66 -7.11
N LEU A 39 9.60 34.00 -7.96
CA LEU A 39 9.32 32.63 -8.42
C LEU A 39 9.28 31.62 -7.26
N TRP A 40 10.21 31.73 -6.29
CA TRP A 40 10.22 30.89 -5.09
C TRP A 40 9.04 31.17 -4.16
N LEU A 41 8.61 32.43 -4.02
CA LEU A 41 7.41 32.80 -3.26
C LEU A 41 6.13 32.22 -3.88
N VAL A 42 6.01 32.26 -5.21
CA VAL A 42 4.88 31.63 -5.91
C VAL A 42 4.88 30.11 -5.70
N ARG A 43 6.05 29.47 -5.57
CA ARG A 43 6.17 28.03 -5.26
C ARG A 43 6.00 27.70 -3.77
N ALA A 44 6.06 28.67 -2.88
CA ALA A 44 6.06 28.45 -1.43
C ALA A 44 4.89 27.60 -0.92
N PRO A 45 3.63 27.81 -1.34
CA PRO A 45 2.50 27.03 -0.83
C PRO A 45 2.60 25.53 -1.18
N ALA A 46 3.16 25.20 -2.35
CA ALA A 46 3.34 23.82 -2.80
C ALA A 46 4.48 23.13 -2.06
N LEU A 47 5.58 23.85 -1.82
CA LEU A 47 6.75 23.33 -1.10
C LEU A 47 6.52 23.23 0.41
N TRP A 48 5.61 24.04 0.96
CA TRP A 48 5.33 24.06 2.40
C TRP A 48 4.88 22.70 2.94
N HIS A 49 4.16 21.94 2.12
CA HIS A 49 3.61 20.63 2.46
C HIS A 49 4.57 19.48 2.12
N GLN A 50 5.71 19.75 1.47
CA GLN A 50 6.67 18.74 1.08
C GLN A 50 7.78 18.57 2.12
N PRO A 51 8.27 17.33 2.34
CA PRO A 51 9.34 17.08 3.28
C PRO A 51 10.62 17.79 2.86
N GLY A 52 11.11 18.67 3.73
CA GLY A 52 12.28 19.51 3.49
C GLY A 52 12.04 20.80 2.71
N GLY A 53 10.81 21.04 2.24
CA GLY A 53 10.50 22.23 1.45
C GLY A 53 10.64 23.55 2.22
N ARG A 54 10.33 23.56 3.52
CA ARG A 54 10.37 24.77 4.36
C ARG A 54 11.79 25.36 4.52
N TRP A 55 12.77 24.51 4.83
CA TRP A 55 14.15 24.98 4.98
C TRP A 55 14.78 25.27 3.61
N MET A 56 14.46 24.48 2.58
CA MET A 56 14.91 24.73 1.21
C MET A 56 14.42 26.10 0.70
N LEU A 57 13.14 26.43 0.94
CA LEU A 57 12.56 27.75 0.67
C LEU A 57 13.30 28.86 1.43
N GLY A 58 13.58 28.64 2.72
CA GLY A 58 14.31 29.61 3.54
C GLY A 58 15.69 29.93 2.96
N VAL A 59 16.48 28.89 2.64
CA VAL A 59 17.82 29.06 2.07
C VAL A 59 17.78 29.74 0.71
N THR A 60 16.85 29.37 -0.17
CA THR A 60 16.76 29.98 -1.51
C THR A 60 16.27 31.41 -1.47
N LEU A 61 15.34 31.77 -0.57
CA LEU A 61 14.92 33.16 -0.37
C LEU A 61 16.03 34.03 0.22
N VAL A 62 16.81 33.51 1.18
CA VAL A 62 18.00 34.20 1.70
C VAL A 62 19.00 34.44 0.57
N TYR A 63 19.26 33.43 -0.25
CA TYR A 63 20.15 33.57 -1.39
C TYR A 63 19.63 34.57 -2.44
N CYS A 64 18.33 34.59 -2.71
CA CYS A 64 17.71 35.61 -3.57
C CYS A 64 17.85 37.02 -3.00
N ALA A 65 17.75 37.17 -1.67
CA ALA A 65 17.99 38.46 -1.00
C ALA A 65 19.46 38.88 -1.13
N VAL A 66 20.41 37.97 -0.93
CA VAL A 66 21.84 38.25 -1.15
C VAL A 66 22.10 38.67 -2.60
N LEU A 67 21.47 38.05 -3.59
CA LEU A 67 21.55 38.49 -4.99
C LEU A 67 20.92 39.88 -5.20
N ALA A 68 19.76 40.12 -4.60
CA ALA A 68 19.02 41.37 -4.73
C ALA A 68 19.76 42.59 -4.13
N PHE A 69 20.46 42.39 -3.01
CA PHE A 69 21.13 43.47 -2.27
C PHE A 69 22.65 43.51 -2.44
N GLY A 70 23.29 42.38 -2.76
CA GLY A 70 24.74 42.27 -2.92
C GLY A 70 25.24 42.62 -4.32
N GLY A 71 24.43 42.37 -5.37
CA GLY A 71 24.73 42.79 -6.74
C GLY A 71 25.93 42.11 -7.41
N GLU A 72 26.53 41.09 -6.80
CA GLU A 72 27.66 40.36 -7.38
C GLU A 72 27.20 39.39 -8.48
N ASP A 73 27.60 39.67 -9.72
CA ASP A 73 27.23 38.88 -10.91
C ASP A 73 27.69 37.42 -10.84
N ASP A 74 28.82 37.16 -10.17
CA ASP A 74 29.35 35.81 -9.99
C ASP A 74 28.40 34.91 -9.19
N LEU A 75 27.61 35.48 -8.28
CA LEU A 75 26.65 34.73 -7.49
C LEU A 75 25.62 34.06 -8.39
N LEU A 76 25.18 34.64 -9.51
CA LEU A 76 24.19 34.03 -10.42
C LEU A 76 24.65 32.65 -10.94
N ARG A 77 25.96 32.44 -11.09
CA ARG A 77 26.54 31.18 -11.57
C ARG A 77 26.56 30.09 -10.51
N TRP A 78 26.51 30.45 -9.23
CA TRP A 78 26.47 29.50 -8.12
C TRP A 78 25.09 28.87 -7.89
N TYR A 79 24.03 29.44 -8.48
CA TYR A 79 22.66 28.99 -8.24
C TYR A 79 22.45 27.49 -8.54
N PRO A 80 22.89 26.92 -9.68
CA PRO A 80 22.72 25.48 -9.93
C PRO A 80 23.48 24.60 -8.91
N SER A 81 24.65 25.06 -8.43
CA SER A 81 25.41 24.36 -7.39
C SER A 81 24.68 24.39 -6.03
N LEU A 82 24.11 25.55 -5.66
CA LEU A 82 23.26 25.68 -4.48
C LEU A 82 22.06 24.72 -4.55
N ILE A 83 21.33 24.70 -5.66
CA ILE A 83 20.18 23.79 -5.82
C ILE A 83 20.62 22.33 -5.71
N CYS A 84 21.75 21.95 -6.32
CA CYS A 84 22.29 20.59 -6.18
C CYS A 84 22.63 20.26 -4.73
N ALA A 85 23.22 21.19 -3.96
CA ALA A 85 23.53 20.98 -2.55
C ALA A 85 22.27 20.80 -1.69
N LEU A 86 21.21 21.58 -1.96
CA LEU A 86 19.92 21.44 -1.28
C LEU A 86 19.26 20.09 -1.59
N LEU A 87 19.27 19.67 -2.85
CA LEU A 87 18.75 18.36 -3.26
C LEU A 87 19.60 17.20 -2.70
N LEU A 88 20.92 17.34 -2.69
CA LEU A 88 21.86 16.40 -2.06
C LEU A 88 21.55 16.22 -0.58
N ALA A 89 21.38 17.32 0.16
CA ALA A 89 21.02 17.27 1.57
C ALA A 89 19.64 16.63 1.77
N THR A 90 18.65 16.96 0.94
CA THR A 90 17.30 16.38 1.04
C THR A 90 17.30 14.87 0.79
N PHE A 91 17.96 14.42 -0.29
CA PHE A 91 18.06 13.00 -0.62
C PHE A 91 18.96 12.25 0.38
N GLY A 92 20.09 12.83 0.78
CA GLY A 92 21.03 12.25 1.74
C GLY A 92 20.42 12.11 3.14
N LEU A 93 19.78 13.16 3.66
CA LEU A 93 19.06 13.09 4.94
C LEU A 93 17.91 12.10 4.88
N SER A 94 17.23 11.93 3.75
CA SER A 94 16.17 10.93 3.59
C SER A 94 16.66 9.48 3.72
N LEU A 95 17.95 9.21 3.45
CA LEU A 95 18.53 7.87 3.62
C LEU A 95 18.75 7.53 5.10
N LYS A 96 19.03 8.54 5.93
CA LYS A 96 19.28 8.41 7.37
C LYS A 96 18.00 8.53 8.20
N PHE A 97 17.11 9.45 7.82
CA PHE A 97 15.92 9.82 8.59
C PHE A 97 14.63 9.49 7.80
N GLY A 98 14.13 8.27 8.00
CA GLY A 98 12.88 7.79 7.43
C GLY A 98 13.03 7.07 6.08
N PRO A 99 11.93 6.94 5.30
CA PRO A 99 11.99 6.31 3.99
C PRO A 99 12.76 7.21 2.99
N PRO A 100 13.63 6.64 2.12
CA PRO A 100 14.32 7.35 1.06
C PRO A 100 13.37 8.18 0.19
N MET A 101 13.84 9.29 -0.37
CA MET A 101 13.01 10.19 -1.17
C MET A 101 12.30 9.48 -2.34
N ILE A 102 13.00 8.58 -3.04
CA ILE A 102 12.43 7.83 -4.15
C ILE A 102 11.35 6.84 -3.67
N GLU A 103 11.51 6.26 -2.47
CA GLU A 103 10.49 5.42 -1.85
C GLU A 103 9.22 6.24 -1.57
N ARG A 104 9.37 7.44 -0.99
CA ARG A 104 8.24 8.34 -0.70
C ARG A 104 7.46 8.66 -1.97
N ILE A 105 8.16 9.00 -3.06
CA ILE A 105 7.53 9.27 -4.36
C ILE A 105 6.83 8.02 -4.90
N ALA A 106 7.45 6.83 -4.76
CA ALA A 106 6.84 5.58 -5.20
C ALA A 106 5.57 5.24 -4.40
N ARG A 107 5.55 5.52 -3.08
CA ARG A 107 4.39 5.27 -2.21
C ARG A 107 3.17 6.14 -2.51
N VAL A 108 3.35 7.27 -3.21
CA VAL A 108 2.22 8.09 -3.67
C VAL A 108 1.37 7.33 -4.69
N THR A 109 2.01 6.52 -5.54
CA THR A 109 1.32 5.72 -6.56
C THR A 109 0.94 4.34 -6.03
N GLU A 110 1.82 3.72 -5.25
CA GLU A 110 1.64 2.38 -4.69
C GLU A 110 1.93 2.41 -3.18
N PRO A 111 0.91 2.64 -2.32
CA PRO A 111 1.10 2.79 -0.87
C PRO A 111 1.89 1.62 -0.24
N ASP A 112 1.58 0.39 -0.68
CA ASP A 112 2.17 -0.85 -0.19
C ASP A 112 3.24 -1.38 -1.15
N LEU A 113 4.44 -0.76 -1.09
CA LEU A 113 5.60 -1.23 -1.85
C LEU A 113 6.14 -2.56 -1.27
N PRO A 114 6.36 -3.59 -2.11
CA PRO A 114 6.95 -4.84 -1.65
C PRO A 114 8.40 -4.61 -1.16
N PRO A 115 8.90 -5.42 -0.20
CA PRO A 115 10.22 -5.22 0.41
C PRO A 115 11.39 -5.14 -0.59
N VAL A 116 11.30 -5.89 -1.70
CA VAL A 116 12.28 -5.84 -2.80
C VAL A 116 12.31 -4.47 -3.47
N ALA A 117 11.16 -3.83 -3.67
CA ALA A 117 11.05 -2.50 -4.26
C ALA A 117 11.56 -1.42 -3.29
N VAL A 118 11.33 -1.60 -1.99
CA VAL A 118 11.89 -0.73 -0.94
C VAL A 118 13.42 -0.73 -0.99
N ARG A 119 14.07 -1.91 -1.03
CA ARG A 119 15.54 -2.00 -1.15
C ARG A 119 16.06 -1.37 -2.46
N TYR A 120 15.32 -1.54 -3.56
CA TYR A 120 15.65 -0.93 -4.85
C TYR A 120 15.60 0.60 -4.78
N THR A 121 14.52 1.19 -4.25
CA THR A 121 14.37 2.65 -4.17
C THR A 121 15.46 3.32 -3.31
N ARG A 122 15.98 2.62 -2.30
CA ARG A 122 17.15 3.07 -1.52
C ARG A 122 18.42 3.14 -2.37
N LYS A 123 18.70 2.14 -3.21
CA LYS A 123 19.84 2.15 -4.15
C LYS A 123 19.71 3.28 -5.17
N VAL A 124 18.50 3.50 -5.70
CA VAL A 124 18.23 4.63 -6.62
C VAL A 124 18.42 5.97 -5.91
N THR A 125 18.03 6.10 -4.64
CA THR A 125 18.27 7.33 -3.87
C THR A 125 19.77 7.60 -3.70
N TRP A 126 20.59 6.56 -3.46
CA TRP A 126 22.06 6.69 -3.46
C TRP A 126 22.62 7.14 -4.81
N LEU A 127 22.10 6.62 -5.92
CA LEU A 127 22.49 7.06 -7.26
C LEU A 127 22.22 8.56 -7.46
N TRP A 128 21.06 9.04 -7.00
CA TRP A 128 20.72 10.47 -7.02
C TRP A 128 21.63 11.32 -6.13
N VAL A 129 21.96 10.84 -4.92
CA VAL A 129 22.93 11.50 -4.04
C VAL A 129 24.29 11.64 -4.74
N GLY A 130 24.80 10.56 -5.35
CA GLY A 130 26.04 10.60 -6.12
C GLY A 130 25.98 11.59 -7.29
N PHE A 131 24.88 11.58 -8.05
CA PHE A 131 24.65 12.53 -9.14
C PHE A 131 24.66 13.99 -8.66
N PHE A 132 23.90 14.32 -7.61
CA PHE A 132 23.84 15.69 -7.09
C PHE A 132 25.19 16.17 -6.57
N PHE A 133 25.98 15.29 -5.95
CA PHE A 133 27.32 15.62 -5.49
C PHE A 133 28.26 15.95 -6.67
N VAL A 134 28.33 15.08 -7.67
CA VAL A 134 29.19 15.29 -8.85
C VAL A 134 28.73 16.50 -9.65
N ASN A 135 27.43 16.63 -9.92
CA ASN A 135 26.86 17.73 -10.70
C ASN A 135 27.01 19.07 -9.98
N GLY A 136 26.72 19.13 -8.68
CA GLY A 136 26.86 20.34 -7.88
C GLY A 136 28.31 20.81 -7.79
N THR A 137 29.25 19.86 -7.65
CA THR A 137 30.69 20.15 -7.65
C THR A 137 31.14 20.67 -9.02
N ALA A 138 30.85 19.95 -10.11
CA ALA A 138 31.22 20.36 -11.46
C ALA A 138 30.63 21.73 -11.84
N SER A 139 29.36 21.99 -11.49
CA SER A 139 28.75 23.31 -11.69
C SER A 139 29.45 24.39 -10.88
N GLY A 140 29.87 24.11 -9.63
CA GLY A 140 30.59 25.07 -8.79
C GLY A 140 32.00 25.37 -9.31
N LEU A 141 32.70 24.34 -9.80
CA LEU A 141 34.01 24.49 -10.45
C LEU A 141 33.91 25.36 -11.71
N LEU A 142 32.89 25.11 -12.54
CA LEU A 142 32.62 25.93 -13.73
C LEU A 142 32.18 27.35 -13.37
N ALA A 143 31.44 27.54 -12.27
CA ALA A 143 31.04 28.87 -11.82
C ALA A 143 32.25 29.71 -11.42
N LYS A 144 33.22 29.09 -10.74
CA LYS A 144 34.42 29.78 -10.22
C LYS A 144 35.52 29.98 -11.26
N TRP A 145 35.74 29.00 -12.13
CA TRP A 145 36.91 28.96 -13.02
C TRP A 145 36.56 28.78 -14.50
N GLY A 146 35.32 28.40 -14.81
CA GLY A 146 34.89 28.12 -16.17
C GLY A 146 34.46 29.38 -16.93
N PRO A 147 34.68 29.43 -18.26
CA PRO A 147 34.06 30.45 -19.08
C PRO A 147 32.53 30.26 -19.09
N LEU A 148 31.80 31.37 -19.24
CA LEU A 148 30.34 31.40 -19.16
C LEU A 148 29.66 30.47 -20.19
N SER A 149 30.26 30.29 -21.37
CA SER A 149 29.77 29.37 -22.41
C SER A 149 29.81 27.90 -21.96
N TRP A 150 30.90 27.46 -21.34
CA TRP A 150 31.04 26.10 -20.80
C TRP A 150 30.13 25.88 -19.60
N TRP A 151 29.99 26.87 -18.72
CA TRP A 151 29.04 26.82 -17.61
C TRP A 151 27.60 26.67 -18.11
N THR A 152 27.23 27.41 -19.15
CA THR A 152 25.88 27.39 -19.75
C THR A 152 25.61 26.09 -20.47
N PHE A 153 26.57 25.60 -21.26
CA PHE A 153 26.45 24.31 -21.94
C PHE A 153 26.29 23.16 -20.92
N TYR A 154 27.11 23.18 -19.87
CA TYR A 154 27.06 22.15 -18.82
C TYR A 154 25.71 22.17 -18.09
N ASN A 155 25.33 23.32 -17.51
CA ASN A 155 24.13 23.41 -16.68
C ASN A 155 22.83 23.44 -17.50
N GLY A 156 22.87 23.93 -18.73
CA GLY A 156 21.72 24.09 -19.61
C GLY A 156 21.45 22.91 -20.55
N ILE A 157 22.43 22.05 -20.82
CA ILE A 157 22.28 20.92 -21.74
C ILE A 157 22.77 19.61 -21.12
N LEU A 158 24.05 19.56 -20.73
CA LEU A 158 24.68 18.29 -20.33
C LEU A 158 24.06 17.73 -19.03
N ALA A 159 23.92 18.55 -17.99
CA ALA A 159 23.34 18.18 -16.72
C ALA A 159 21.90 17.65 -16.88
N TYR A 160 21.08 18.33 -17.69
CA TYR A 160 19.71 17.89 -17.96
C TYR A 160 19.65 16.62 -18.82
N SER A 161 20.57 16.45 -19.77
CA SER A 161 20.68 15.22 -20.57
C SER A 161 20.99 14.01 -19.68
N VAL A 162 21.99 14.14 -18.79
CA VAL A 162 22.35 13.07 -17.84
C VAL A 162 21.19 12.79 -16.88
N MET A 163 20.54 13.84 -16.36
CA MET A 163 19.37 13.70 -15.49
C MET A 163 18.23 12.97 -16.21
N GLY A 164 17.96 13.31 -17.48
CA GLY A 164 16.96 12.65 -18.31
C GLY A 164 17.28 11.17 -18.52
N VAL A 165 18.53 10.82 -18.83
CA VAL A 165 18.97 9.43 -18.97
C VAL A 165 18.84 8.66 -17.66
N LEU A 166 19.19 9.26 -16.52
CA LEU A 166 19.01 8.66 -15.20
C LEU A 166 17.52 8.38 -14.91
N PHE A 167 16.63 9.33 -15.19
CA PHE A 167 15.19 9.15 -15.02
C PHE A 167 14.63 8.06 -15.93
N ILE A 168 14.96 8.10 -17.22
CA ILE A 168 14.47 7.09 -18.20
C ILE A 168 15.02 5.72 -17.84
N GLY A 169 16.30 5.62 -17.50
CA GLY A 169 16.97 4.38 -17.09
C GLY A 169 16.33 3.79 -15.84
N GLU A 170 16.10 4.60 -14.80
CA GLU A 170 15.40 4.20 -13.59
C GLU A 170 13.99 3.72 -13.89
N TRP A 171 13.23 4.47 -14.68
CA TRP A 171 11.88 4.10 -15.06
C TRP A 171 11.85 2.78 -15.83
N MET A 172 12.73 2.58 -16.81
CA MET A 172 12.84 1.32 -17.56
C MET A 172 13.21 0.15 -16.65
N LEU A 173 14.16 0.33 -15.73
CA LEU A 173 14.56 -0.69 -14.76
C LEU A 173 13.41 -1.03 -13.82
N ARG A 174 12.67 -0.05 -13.32
CA ARG A 174 11.47 -0.24 -12.49
C ARG A 174 10.40 -1.03 -13.23
N GLN A 175 10.13 -0.69 -14.49
CA GLN A 175 9.18 -1.43 -15.33
C GLN A 175 9.63 -2.88 -15.56
N ARG A 176 10.92 -3.11 -15.81
CA ARG A 176 11.49 -4.45 -15.95
C ARG A 176 11.39 -5.26 -14.65
N LEU A 177 11.74 -4.66 -13.52
CA LEU A 177 11.65 -5.28 -12.20
C LEU A 177 10.19 -5.66 -11.88
N ARG A 178 9.25 -4.75 -12.12
CA ARG A 178 7.82 -5.01 -11.92
C ARG A 178 7.32 -6.18 -12.77
N ARG A 179 7.72 -6.24 -14.04
CA ARG A 179 7.40 -7.37 -14.92
C ARG A 179 8.00 -8.69 -14.43
N ARG A 180 9.19 -8.67 -13.82
CA ARG A 180 9.82 -9.86 -13.23
C ARG A 180 9.09 -10.31 -11.97
N ILE A 181 8.75 -9.40 -11.05
CA ILE A 181 8.00 -9.71 -9.83
C ILE A 181 6.63 -10.30 -10.21
N ASN A 182 5.91 -9.69 -11.14
CA ASN A 182 4.59 -10.14 -11.56
C ASN A 182 4.58 -11.47 -12.34
N LYS A 183 5.75 -12.00 -12.70
CA LYS A 183 5.92 -13.28 -13.42
C LYS A 183 6.84 -14.25 -12.67
N ALA A 184 7.15 -13.96 -11.41
CA ALA A 184 8.05 -14.79 -10.63
C ALA A 184 7.38 -16.15 -10.36
N PRO A 185 8.01 -17.28 -10.71
CA PRO A 185 7.45 -18.59 -10.45
C PRO A 185 7.33 -18.80 -8.94
N MET A 186 6.16 -19.26 -8.49
CA MET A 186 5.86 -19.44 -7.07
C MET A 186 6.09 -20.88 -6.58
N ASP A 187 6.45 -21.80 -7.46
CA ASP A 187 6.66 -23.22 -7.12
C ASP A 187 7.78 -23.39 -6.08
N GLY A 188 8.88 -22.67 -6.25
CA GLY A 188 9.99 -22.68 -5.29
C GLY A 188 9.59 -22.11 -3.92
N ALA A 189 8.74 -21.06 -3.91
CA ALA A 189 8.20 -20.49 -2.67
C ALA A 189 7.25 -21.47 -1.97
N ALA A 190 6.35 -22.10 -2.73
CA ALA A 190 5.44 -23.13 -2.23
C ALA A 190 6.22 -24.32 -1.64
N GLN A 191 7.27 -24.79 -2.32
CA GLN A 191 8.12 -25.87 -1.84
C GLN A 191 8.82 -25.51 -0.52
N ARG A 192 9.32 -24.27 -0.37
CA ARG A 192 9.91 -23.80 0.90
C ARG A 192 8.88 -23.80 2.03
N LEU A 193 7.63 -23.43 1.75
CA LEU A 193 6.57 -23.43 2.75
C LEU A 193 6.25 -24.84 3.28
N LEU A 194 6.42 -25.89 2.48
CA LEU A 194 6.18 -27.28 2.94
C LEU A 194 7.12 -27.71 4.08
N SER A 195 8.26 -27.02 4.27
CA SER A 195 9.14 -27.26 5.42
C SER A 195 8.68 -26.55 6.71
N HIS A 196 7.70 -25.66 6.62
CA HIS A 196 7.22 -24.87 7.75
C HIS A 196 6.11 -25.61 8.52
N PRO A 197 6.17 -25.67 9.86
CA PRO A 197 5.19 -26.44 10.66
C PRO A 197 3.75 -25.93 10.56
N TRP A 198 3.54 -24.71 10.07
CA TRP A 198 2.21 -24.11 9.92
C TRP A 198 1.53 -24.46 8.58
N ALA A 199 2.26 -24.95 7.59
CA ALA A 199 1.72 -25.27 6.27
C ALA A 199 1.64 -26.80 6.10
N ALA A 200 0.42 -27.31 5.90
CA ALA A 200 0.21 -28.71 5.54
C ALA A 200 0.42 -28.94 4.03
N ALA A 201 0.02 -27.96 3.22
CA ALA A 201 0.27 -27.91 1.79
C ALA A 201 0.29 -26.45 1.33
N ALA A 202 0.95 -26.17 0.21
CA ALA A 202 0.99 -24.84 -0.38
C ALA A 202 1.03 -24.95 -1.91
N ALA A 203 0.39 -24.00 -2.59
CA ALA A 203 0.50 -23.82 -4.02
C ALA A 203 0.58 -22.34 -4.39
N GLY A 204 1.49 -22.05 -5.30
CA GLY A 204 1.68 -20.74 -5.88
C GLY A 204 0.76 -20.50 -7.06
N GLY A 205 0.40 -19.24 -7.30
CA GLY A 205 -0.38 -18.82 -8.47
C GLY A 205 -0.35 -17.31 -8.70
N TYR A 206 -1.26 -16.80 -9.52
CA TYR A 206 -1.33 -15.38 -9.90
C TYR A 206 -2.72 -14.77 -9.66
N ALA A 207 -2.73 -13.71 -8.85
CA ALA A 207 -3.90 -12.89 -8.52
C ALA A 207 -4.14 -11.77 -9.55
N GLY A 208 -3.93 -12.06 -10.85
CA GLY A 208 -4.08 -11.09 -11.93
C GLY A 208 -3.19 -9.85 -11.74
N LYS A 209 -3.81 -8.66 -11.62
CA LYS A 209 -3.08 -7.38 -11.46
C LYS A 209 -2.41 -7.23 -10.09
N LEU A 210 -2.85 -7.98 -9.08
CA LEU A 210 -2.29 -7.94 -7.73
C LEU A 210 -0.95 -8.69 -7.63
N GLY A 211 -0.58 -9.47 -8.66
CA GLY A 211 0.71 -10.13 -8.76
C GLY A 211 0.69 -11.58 -8.27
N PRO A 212 1.87 -12.14 -7.92
CA PRO A 212 1.98 -13.52 -7.46
C PRO A 212 1.28 -13.70 -6.11
N GLY A 213 0.67 -14.86 -5.92
CA GLY A 213 -0.03 -15.23 -4.70
C GLY A 213 0.26 -16.64 -4.24
N MET A 214 -0.14 -16.93 -3.02
CA MET A 214 0.05 -18.20 -2.35
C MET A 214 -1.25 -18.65 -1.70
N VAL A 215 -1.64 -19.89 -1.98
CA VAL A 215 -2.72 -20.59 -1.27
C VAL A 215 -2.06 -21.59 -0.33
N VAL A 216 -2.36 -21.49 0.96
CA VAL A 216 -1.79 -22.36 1.99
C VAL A 216 -2.88 -23.12 2.70
N ALA A 217 -2.78 -24.44 2.69
CA ALA A 217 -3.56 -25.29 3.57
C ALA A 217 -2.93 -25.28 4.96
N LEU A 218 -3.60 -24.72 5.97
CA LEU A 218 -3.03 -24.56 7.31
C LEU A 218 -3.05 -25.88 8.08
N ALA A 219 -1.87 -26.30 8.53
CA ALA A 219 -1.71 -27.38 9.51
C ALA A 219 -2.29 -26.97 10.88
N PRO A 220 -2.55 -27.90 11.82
CA PRO A 220 -3.09 -27.57 13.14
C PRO A 220 -2.30 -26.49 13.90
N ALA A 221 -0.97 -26.52 13.79
CA ALA A 221 -0.10 -25.48 14.37
C ALA A 221 -0.31 -24.12 13.69
N GLY A 222 -0.49 -24.09 12.36
CA GLY A 222 -0.79 -22.87 11.61
C GLY A 222 -2.16 -22.27 11.91
N ARG A 223 -3.18 -23.11 12.14
CA ARG A 223 -4.49 -22.66 12.63
C ARG A 223 -4.36 -22.03 14.01
N THR A 224 -3.61 -22.68 14.90
CA THR A 224 -3.36 -22.12 16.24
C THR A 224 -2.62 -20.78 16.16
N ALA A 225 -1.65 -20.67 15.25
CA ALA A 225 -0.95 -19.41 15.00
C ALA A 225 -1.90 -18.33 14.45
N LEU A 226 -2.81 -18.67 13.53
CA LEU A 226 -3.84 -17.76 13.03
C LEU A 226 -4.73 -17.23 14.16
N LEU A 227 -5.07 -18.05 15.14
CA LEU A 227 -5.89 -17.61 16.29
C LEU A 227 -5.12 -16.73 17.29
N ARG A 228 -3.78 -16.79 17.30
CA ARG A 228 -2.92 -16.09 18.28
C ARG A 228 -2.29 -14.81 17.74
N HIS A 229 -1.95 -14.81 16.45
CA HIS A 229 -1.22 -13.75 15.77
C HIS A 229 -2.04 -13.11 14.64
N GLY A 230 -3.26 -13.62 14.43
CA GLY A 230 -4.15 -13.23 13.36
C GLY A 230 -3.55 -13.39 11.96
N ARG A 231 -4.23 -12.78 11.00
CA ARG A 231 -3.92 -12.97 9.57
C ARG A 231 -2.56 -12.36 9.20
N ALA A 232 -2.29 -11.15 9.69
CA ALA A 232 -1.06 -10.42 9.37
C ALA A 232 0.19 -11.13 9.93
N GLY A 233 0.12 -11.64 11.18
CA GLY A 233 1.22 -12.38 11.78
C GLY A 233 1.55 -13.66 11.03
N VAL A 234 0.53 -14.42 10.61
CA VAL A 234 0.74 -15.64 9.79
C VAL A 234 1.31 -15.31 8.42
N ILE A 235 0.81 -14.27 7.74
CA ILE A 235 1.36 -13.82 6.44
C ILE A 235 2.82 -13.40 6.58
N ASN A 236 3.16 -12.69 7.64
CA ASN A 236 4.53 -12.24 7.86
C ASN A 236 5.50 -13.42 8.03
N GLU A 237 5.16 -14.38 8.90
CA GLU A 237 6.01 -15.56 9.16
C GLU A 237 6.15 -16.43 7.90
N LEU A 238 5.03 -16.80 7.28
CA LEU A 238 5.05 -17.62 6.06
C LEU A 238 5.71 -16.86 4.91
N GLY A 239 5.53 -15.55 4.83
CA GLY A 239 6.15 -14.70 3.82
C GLY A 239 7.68 -14.68 3.91
N GLN A 240 8.24 -14.66 5.12
CA GLN A 240 9.68 -14.75 5.33
C GLN A 240 10.22 -16.11 4.86
N GLN A 241 9.55 -17.21 5.22
CA GLN A 241 9.93 -18.54 4.77
C GLN A 241 9.79 -18.70 3.24
N ALA A 242 8.70 -18.19 2.67
CA ALA A 242 8.41 -18.27 1.23
C ALA A 242 9.44 -17.50 0.41
N ALA A 243 9.88 -16.33 0.87
CA ALA A 243 10.91 -15.55 0.19
C ALA A 243 12.26 -16.30 0.15
N GLY A 244 12.69 -16.88 1.27
CA GLY A 244 14.04 -17.46 1.38
C GLY A 244 15.11 -16.43 0.98
N ASP A 245 16.10 -16.86 0.19
CA ASP A 245 17.14 -15.97 -0.34
C ASP A 245 16.72 -15.18 -1.60
N ASP A 246 15.61 -15.57 -2.25
CA ASP A 246 15.12 -14.93 -3.46
C ASP A 246 13.97 -13.96 -3.16
N ALA A 247 14.32 -12.68 -3.08
CA ALA A 247 13.35 -11.61 -2.84
C ALA A 247 12.23 -11.53 -3.90
N LEU A 248 12.43 -12.07 -5.11
CA LEU A 248 11.39 -12.10 -6.15
C LEU A 248 10.31 -13.17 -5.89
N SER A 249 10.63 -14.16 -5.05
CA SER A 249 9.72 -15.25 -4.68
C SER A 249 8.77 -14.90 -3.53
N THR A 250 8.51 -13.61 -3.28
CA THR A 250 7.64 -13.16 -2.17
C THR A 250 6.19 -13.08 -2.64
N PRO A 251 5.26 -13.90 -2.09
CA PRO A 251 3.85 -13.81 -2.46
C PRO A 251 3.21 -12.52 -1.96
N MET A 252 2.42 -11.88 -2.81
CA MET A 252 1.73 -10.62 -2.50
C MET A 252 0.28 -10.83 -2.06
N VAL A 253 -0.36 -11.88 -2.58
CA VAL A 253 -1.73 -12.26 -2.21
C VAL A 253 -1.73 -13.60 -1.48
N TRP A 254 -2.47 -13.70 -0.38
CA TRP A 254 -2.49 -14.89 0.46
C TRP A 254 -3.90 -15.42 0.65
N ARG A 255 -4.09 -16.73 0.54
CA ARG A 255 -5.33 -17.42 0.89
C ARG A 255 -5.05 -18.57 1.84
N PHE A 256 -5.89 -18.71 2.85
CA PHE A 256 -5.79 -19.76 3.86
C PHE A 256 -6.99 -20.67 3.73
N VAL A 257 -6.72 -21.95 3.55
CA VAL A 257 -7.74 -22.98 3.31
C VAL A 257 -7.51 -24.17 4.24
N ASP A 258 -8.54 -24.98 4.45
CA ASP A 258 -8.40 -26.23 5.18
C ASP A 258 -7.71 -27.31 4.34
N VAL A 259 -8.06 -27.38 3.06
CA VAL A 259 -7.55 -28.35 2.09
C VAL A 259 -7.16 -27.59 0.83
N LEU A 260 -6.00 -27.93 0.28
CA LEU A 260 -5.52 -27.32 -0.95
C LEU A 260 -6.43 -27.73 -2.12
N PRO A 261 -6.98 -26.77 -2.88
CA PRO A 261 -7.77 -27.10 -4.06
C PRO A 261 -6.88 -27.61 -5.20
N GLU A 262 -7.50 -28.19 -6.22
CA GLU A 262 -6.84 -28.58 -7.47
C GLU A 262 -6.08 -27.38 -8.08
N SER A 263 -4.92 -27.65 -8.70
CA SER A 263 -4.05 -26.62 -9.28
C SER A 263 -4.77 -25.68 -10.26
N ALA A 264 -5.76 -26.19 -11.01
CA ALA A 264 -6.57 -25.41 -11.95
C ALA A 264 -7.41 -24.31 -11.28
N ARG A 265 -7.67 -24.39 -9.97
CA ARG A 265 -8.50 -23.43 -9.22
C ARG A 265 -7.69 -22.42 -8.42
N ILE A 266 -6.37 -22.56 -8.35
CA ILE A 266 -5.50 -21.72 -7.51
C ILE A 266 -5.57 -20.25 -7.93
N ASP A 267 -5.39 -19.96 -9.22
CA ASP A 267 -5.45 -18.58 -9.74
C ASP A 267 -6.84 -17.97 -9.55
N ALA A 268 -7.90 -18.74 -9.81
CA ALA A 268 -9.27 -18.29 -9.60
C ALA A 268 -9.56 -17.95 -8.13
N LEU A 269 -9.06 -18.78 -7.20
CA LEU A 269 -9.18 -18.52 -5.77
C LEU A 269 -8.40 -17.28 -5.36
N LEU A 270 -7.18 -17.08 -5.86
CA LEU A 270 -6.37 -15.90 -5.57
C LEU A 270 -7.00 -14.60 -6.09
N GLN A 271 -7.72 -14.66 -7.20
CA GLN A 271 -8.38 -13.51 -7.84
C GLN A 271 -9.74 -13.17 -7.22
N ALA A 272 -10.43 -14.15 -6.63
CA ALA A 272 -11.73 -13.94 -6.01
C ALA A 272 -11.61 -12.99 -4.80
N PRO A 273 -12.65 -12.23 -4.43
CA PRO A 273 -12.67 -11.54 -3.14
C PRO A 273 -12.58 -12.53 -1.96
N LEU A 274 -12.20 -12.04 -0.78
CA LEU A 274 -12.29 -12.84 0.44
C LEU A 274 -13.77 -13.15 0.74
N PRO A 275 -14.09 -14.36 1.24
CA PRO A 275 -15.47 -14.73 1.53
C PRO A 275 -16.05 -13.85 2.63
N THR A 276 -17.33 -13.49 2.52
CA THR A 276 -18.09 -12.73 3.52
C THR A 276 -19.21 -13.54 4.18
N ALA A 277 -19.44 -14.76 3.70
CA ALA A 277 -20.47 -15.67 4.14
C ALA A 277 -19.85 -16.98 4.67
N PRO A 278 -20.56 -17.73 5.53
CA PRO A 278 -20.11 -19.05 5.97
C PRO A 278 -20.33 -20.06 4.83
N ARG A 279 -19.61 -21.18 4.87
CA ARG A 279 -19.90 -22.32 3.99
C ARG A 279 -20.96 -23.20 4.63
N VAL A 280 -22.08 -23.40 3.95
CA VAL A 280 -23.09 -24.39 4.37
C VAL A 280 -22.58 -25.80 4.03
N LEU A 281 -22.51 -26.67 5.04
CA LEU A 281 -22.06 -28.05 4.90
C LEU A 281 -23.23 -29.03 4.74
N GLY A 282 -24.35 -28.73 5.38
CA GLY A 282 -25.51 -29.60 5.41
C GLY A 282 -26.69 -28.93 6.10
N GLU A 283 -27.88 -29.44 5.84
CA GLU A 283 -29.12 -28.91 6.38
C GLU A 283 -30.06 -30.05 6.73
N ARG A 284 -30.78 -29.90 7.83
CA ARG A 284 -31.82 -30.84 8.26
C ARG A 284 -32.96 -30.08 8.93
N LEU A 285 -34.13 -30.71 8.93
CA LEU A 285 -35.30 -30.25 9.68
C LEU A 285 -35.51 -31.18 10.87
N ASP A 286 -35.61 -30.60 12.06
CA ASP A 286 -35.90 -31.31 13.32
C ASP A 286 -37.18 -30.73 13.91
N GLY A 287 -38.32 -31.37 13.62
CA GLY A 287 -39.64 -30.84 13.93
C GLY A 287 -39.91 -29.51 13.21
N ASP A 288 -40.04 -28.43 13.98
CA ASP A 288 -40.25 -27.05 13.49
C ASP A 288 -38.95 -26.24 13.37
N THR A 289 -37.80 -26.87 13.64
CA THR A 289 -36.51 -26.20 13.74
C THR A 289 -35.61 -26.59 12.58
N HIS A 290 -35.18 -25.61 11.79
CA HIS A 290 -34.15 -25.81 10.78
C HIS A 290 -32.79 -25.82 11.46
N VAL A 291 -31.98 -26.85 11.17
CA VAL A 291 -30.60 -26.95 11.62
C VAL A 291 -29.68 -26.92 10.41
N ILE A 292 -28.77 -25.94 10.40
CA ILE A 292 -27.83 -25.68 9.32
C ILE A 292 -26.42 -25.88 9.87
N GLU A 293 -25.68 -26.80 9.28
CA GLU A 293 -24.26 -26.99 9.58
C GLU A 293 -23.44 -25.99 8.76
N LEU A 294 -22.65 -25.19 9.45
CA LEU A 294 -21.84 -24.12 8.90
C LEU A 294 -20.37 -24.34 9.21
N GLU A 295 -19.51 -24.00 8.26
CA GLU A 295 -18.07 -23.84 8.46
C GLU A 295 -17.70 -22.38 8.22
N LEU A 296 -16.94 -21.80 9.15
CA LEU A 296 -16.40 -20.45 9.02
C LEU A 296 -15.07 -20.55 8.25
N PRO A 297 -14.97 -20.00 7.02
CA PRO A 297 -13.73 -20.01 6.27
C PRO A 297 -12.57 -19.38 7.05
N LEU A 298 -11.37 -19.96 6.95
CA LEU A 298 -10.18 -19.45 7.63
C LEU A 298 -9.82 -18.01 7.23
N ASP A 299 -10.15 -17.62 6.00
CA ASP A 299 -9.85 -16.32 5.40
C ASP A 299 -11.09 -15.42 5.23
N LEU A 300 -12.16 -15.67 6.00
CA LEU A 300 -13.35 -14.80 6.02
C LEU A 300 -12.95 -13.33 6.22
N ALA A 301 -13.50 -12.44 5.40
CA ALA A 301 -13.04 -11.06 5.25
C ALA A 301 -13.00 -10.30 6.59
N CYS A 302 -13.99 -10.50 7.46
CA CYS A 302 -14.04 -9.81 8.75
C CYS A 302 -12.88 -10.20 9.70
N PHE A 303 -12.28 -11.38 9.55
CA PHE A 303 -11.15 -11.80 10.39
C PHE A 303 -9.85 -11.05 10.09
N ALA A 304 -9.76 -10.36 8.95
CA ALA A 304 -8.61 -9.52 8.65
C ALA A 304 -8.51 -8.33 9.62
N ASP A 305 -9.66 -7.75 9.99
CA ASP A 305 -9.74 -6.49 10.73
C ASP A 305 -10.40 -6.62 12.12
N HIS A 306 -11.02 -7.76 12.43
CA HIS A 306 -11.79 -7.96 13.68
C HIS A 306 -11.40 -9.26 14.40
N PHE A 307 -10.40 -9.25 15.29
CA PHE A 307 -9.39 -8.21 15.47
C PHE A 307 -8.05 -8.67 14.88
N PRO A 308 -7.14 -7.74 14.52
CA PRO A 308 -5.90 -8.09 13.81
C PRO A 308 -5.07 -9.20 14.44
N ASP A 309 -5.02 -9.28 15.78
CA ASP A 309 -4.27 -10.31 16.54
C ASP A 309 -5.16 -11.39 17.19
N ALA A 310 -6.48 -11.21 17.13
CA ALA A 310 -7.46 -12.10 17.76
C ALA A 310 -8.72 -12.18 16.89
N PRO A 311 -8.66 -12.90 15.75
CA PRO A 311 -9.74 -12.95 14.78
C PRO A 311 -10.98 -13.60 15.39
N VAL A 312 -12.12 -12.92 15.29
CA VAL A 312 -13.39 -13.32 15.88
C VAL A 312 -14.57 -12.80 15.07
N LEU A 313 -15.61 -13.62 14.90
CA LEU A 313 -16.76 -13.26 14.08
C LEU A 313 -17.60 -12.21 14.81
N PRO A 314 -17.79 -10.99 14.24
CA PRO A 314 -18.58 -9.95 14.89
C PRO A 314 -20.02 -10.40 15.13
N GLY A 315 -20.59 -9.99 16.27
CA GLY A 315 -21.97 -10.35 16.62
C GLY A 315 -23.01 -9.89 15.60
N VAL A 316 -22.78 -8.72 14.98
CA VAL A 316 -23.64 -8.20 13.90
C VAL A 316 -23.64 -9.09 12.66
N VAL A 317 -22.51 -9.73 12.35
CA VAL A 317 -22.40 -10.68 11.22
C VAL A 317 -23.17 -11.96 11.54
N GLN A 318 -23.08 -12.47 12.78
CA GLN A 318 -23.87 -13.62 13.23
C GLN A 318 -25.38 -13.38 13.08
N ILE A 319 -25.85 -12.20 13.47
CA ILE A 319 -27.27 -11.84 13.34
C ILE A 319 -27.68 -11.71 11.87
N GLY A 320 -26.84 -11.05 11.05
CA GLY A 320 -27.07 -10.93 9.61
C GLY A 320 -27.20 -12.30 8.94
N TRP A 321 -26.26 -13.22 9.21
CA TRP A 321 -26.33 -14.58 8.68
C TRP A 321 -27.56 -15.35 9.15
N ALA A 322 -27.98 -15.19 10.42
CA ALA A 322 -29.20 -15.83 10.90
C ALA A 322 -30.44 -15.35 10.12
N LEU A 323 -30.55 -14.05 9.83
CA LEU A 323 -31.64 -13.48 9.04
C LEU A 323 -31.58 -13.91 7.56
N GLU A 324 -30.40 -13.83 6.94
CA GLU A 324 -30.18 -14.21 5.55
C GLU A 324 -30.42 -15.69 5.30
N LEU A 325 -30.03 -16.56 6.24
CA LEU A 325 -30.26 -17.99 6.13
C LEU A 325 -31.69 -18.39 6.50
N ALA A 326 -32.37 -17.64 7.38
CA ALA A 326 -33.77 -17.88 7.70
C ALA A 326 -34.70 -17.53 6.52
N ALA A 327 -34.46 -16.41 5.84
CA ALA A 327 -35.36 -15.88 4.82
C ALA A 327 -35.82 -16.89 3.75
N PRO A 328 -34.92 -17.58 3.03
CA PRO A 328 -35.32 -18.55 2.01
C PRO A 328 -35.91 -19.86 2.59
N ARG A 329 -35.70 -20.15 3.88
CA ARG A 329 -36.11 -21.42 4.52
C ARG A 329 -37.44 -21.31 5.26
N LEU A 330 -37.69 -20.15 5.87
CA LEU A 330 -38.82 -19.89 6.75
C LEU A 330 -39.77 -18.83 6.19
N GLY A 331 -39.50 -18.29 5.00
CA GLY A 331 -40.31 -17.24 4.37
C GLY A 331 -40.24 -15.91 5.14
N THR A 332 -39.15 -15.65 5.83
CA THR A 332 -38.99 -14.47 6.69
C THR A 332 -38.30 -13.30 5.97
N PRO A 333 -38.51 -12.04 6.40
CA PRO A 333 -37.66 -10.93 6.00
C PRO A 333 -36.19 -11.13 6.39
N THR A 334 -35.29 -10.40 5.72
CA THR A 334 -33.85 -10.32 6.07
C THR A 334 -33.54 -9.19 7.05
N THR A 335 -34.57 -8.49 7.55
CA THR A 335 -34.47 -7.36 8.49
C THR A 335 -35.23 -7.66 9.78
N CYS A 336 -34.85 -7.00 10.86
CA CYS A 336 -35.56 -7.07 12.15
C CYS A 336 -35.70 -5.68 12.77
N ARG A 337 -36.76 -5.47 13.56
CA ARG A 337 -37.03 -4.20 14.28
C ARG A 337 -36.53 -4.18 15.71
N GLY A 338 -36.18 -5.34 16.25
CA GLY A 338 -35.73 -5.46 17.62
C GLY A 338 -35.14 -6.83 17.90
N MET A 339 -34.33 -6.87 18.95
CA MET A 339 -33.63 -8.06 19.40
C MET A 339 -33.89 -8.22 20.89
N ASP A 340 -34.40 -9.38 21.29
CA ASP A 340 -34.70 -9.70 22.67
C ASP A 340 -33.80 -10.86 23.13
N ALA A 341 -33.29 -10.78 24.36
CA ALA A 341 -32.43 -11.80 24.98
C ALA A 341 -31.20 -12.19 24.15
N LEU A 342 -30.58 -11.25 23.43
CA LEU A 342 -29.33 -11.48 22.70
C LEU A 342 -28.18 -11.80 23.68
N LYS A 343 -27.57 -12.97 23.52
CA LYS A 343 -26.44 -13.43 24.34
C LYS A 343 -25.31 -13.92 23.46
N PHE A 344 -24.09 -13.43 23.71
CA PHE A 344 -22.84 -13.98 23.16
C PHE A 344 -22.06 -14.62 24.31
N GLN A 345 -22.02 -15.94 24.35
CA GLN A 345 -21.43 -16.75 25.43
C GLN A 345 -20.03 -17.25 25.07
N ARG A 346 -19.78 -17.53 23.79
CA ARG A 346 -18.48 -17.98 23.28
C ARG A 346 -18.14 -17.30 21.96
N LEU A 347 -16.84 -17.23 21.66
CA LEU A 347 -16.32 -16.61 20.45
C LEU A 347 -16.34 -17.61 19.29
N LEU A 348 -16.87 -17.19 18.15
CA LEU A 348 -16.72 -17.90 16.88
C LEU A 348 -15.45 -17.43 16.17
N ARG A 349 -14.62 -18.37 15.75
CA ARG A 349 -13.25 -18.19 15.28
C ARG A 349 -13.05 -18.78 13.89
N PRO A 350 -11.97 -18.38 13.17
CA PRO A 350 -11.63 -18.98 11.88
C PRO A 350 -11.57 -20.51 11.92
N GLY A 351 -12.26 -21.16 10.99
CA GLY A 351 -12.27 -22.63 10.86
C GLY A 351 -13.29 -23.34 11.75
N ASP A 352 -14.05 -22.63 12.58
CA ASP A 352 -15.06 -23.25 13.43
C ASP A 352 -16.15 -23.93 12.59
N ARG A 353 -16.56 -25.11 13.03
CA ARG A 353 -17.73 -25.83 12.53
C ARG A 353 -18.84 -25.79 13.58
N ILE A 354 -19.99 -25.27 13.17
CA ILE A 354 -21.09 -24.92 14.06
C ILE A 354 -22.43 -25.26 13.45
N GLU A 355 -23.40 -25.54 14.32
CA GLU A 355 -24.80 -25.64 13.95
C GLU A 355 -25.51 -24.31 14.23
N LEU A 356 -26.18 -23.78 13.22
CA LEU A 356 -27.16 -22.71 13.35
C LEU A 356 -28.55 -23.33 13.38
N THR A 357 -29.28 -23.06 14.45
CA THR A 357 -30.69 -23.44 14.55
C THR A 357 -31.60 -22.24 14.40
N LEU A 358 -32.65 -22.42 13.60
CA LEU A 358 -33.61 -21.36 13.25
C LEU A 358 -35.03 -21.89 13.46
N ARG A 359 -35.83 -21.12 14.21
CA ARG A 359 -37.24 -21.40 14.42
C ARG A 359 -38.05 -20.11 14.34
N TYR A 360 -39.08 -20.10 13.50
CA TYR A 360 -39.92 -18.93 13.31
C TYR A 360 -41.33 -19.16 13.90
N ASP A 361 -41.71 -18.29 14.84
CA ASP A 361 -43.07 -18.21 15.37
C ASP A 361 -43.84 -17.18 14.54
N THR A 362 -44.68 -17.68 13.63
CA THR A 362 -45.50 -16.87 12.71
C THR A 362 -46.56 -16.05 13.44
N VAL A 363 -47.07 -16.53 14.57
CA VAL A 363 -48.11 -15.85 15.35
C VAL A 363 -47.52 -14.64 16.07
N ARG A 364 -46.29 -14.75 16.58
CA ARG A 364 -45.60 -13.67 17.30
C ARG A 364 -44.68 -12.84 16.42
N GLY A 365 -44.45 -13.23 15.16
CA GLY A 365 -43.49 -12.59 14.27
C GLY A 365 -42.06 -12.63 14.82
N ARG A 366 -41.67 -13.74 15.47
CA ARG A 366 -40.38 -13.89 16.16
C ARG A 366 -39.54 -15.01 15.58
N LEU A 367 -38.34 -14.68 15.13
CA LEU A 367 -37.33 -15.65 14.73
C LEU A 367 -36.37 -15.90 15.91
N HIS A 368 -36.31 -17.13 16.39
CA HIS A 368 -35.27 -17.56 17.31
C HIS A 368 -34.10 -18.13 16.53
N PHE A 369 -32.88 -17.67 16.83
CA PHE A 369 -31.66 -18.31 16.35
C PHE A 369 -30.77 -18.75 17.51
N ALA A 370 -30.03 -19.84 17.31
CA ALA A 370 -28.94 -20.23 18.21
C ALA A 370 -27.81 -20.93 17.46
N TYR A 371 -26.58 -20.49 17.74
CA TYR A 371 -25.33 -21.08 17.28
C TYR A 371 -24.73 -22.01 18.36
N ARG A 372 -24.44 -23.26 17.99
CA ARG A 372 -23.94 -24.30 18.91
C ARG A 372 -22.94 -25.26 18.27
N THR A 373 -22.18 -25.98 19.09
CA THR A 373 -21.39 -27.16 18.69
C THR A 373 -21.53 -28.23 19.77
N GLY A 374 -22.29 -29.30 19.52
CA GLY A 374 -22.68 -30.23 20.60
C GLY A 374 -23.36 -29.47 21.74
N ASP A 375 -22.88 -29.66 22.97
CA ASP A 375 -23.40 -28.97 24.16
C ASP A 375 -22.89 -27.51 24.33
N ALA A 376 -21.96 -27.08 23.47
CA ALA A 376 -21.40 -25.73 23.54
C ALA A 376 -22.32 -24.70 22.90
N HIS A 377 -22.77 -23.70 23.66
CA HIS A 377 -23.52 -22.55 23.14
C HIS A 377 -22.59 -21.36 22.84
N TYR A 378 -22.72 -20.78 21.63
CA TYR A 378 -21.96 -19.59 21.22
C TYR A 378 -22.79 -18.32 21.34
N SER A 379 -23.93 -18.29 20.67
CA SER A 379 -24.84 -17.15 20.74
C SER A 379 -26.27 -17.55 20.43
N SER A 380 -27.21 -16.76 20.95
CA SER A 380 -28.63 -16.92 20.66
C SER A 380 -29.39 -15.62 20.88
N ALA A 381 -30.52 -15.48 20.19
CA ALA A 381 -31.46 -14.36 20.40
C ALA A 381 -32.85 -14.67 19.85
N HIS A 382 -33.80 -13.83 20.22
CA HIS A 382 -35.08 -13.70 19.53
C HIS A 382 -35.09 -12.40 18.74
N LEU A 383 -35.29 -12.49 17.43
CA LEU A 383 -35.38 -11.36 16.51
C LEU A 383 -36.85 -11.09 16.23
N ARG A 384 -37.29 -9.84 16.47
CA ARG A 384 -38.63 -9.36 16.11
C ARG A 384 -38.59 -8.92 14.65
N LEU A 385 -39.22 -9.70 13.78
CA LEU A 385 -39.21 -9.45 12.34
C LEU A 385 -40.24 -8.38 11.96
N GLU A 386 -40.04 -7.74 10.82
CA GLU A 386 -41.09 -6.90 10.24
C GLU A 386 -42.27 -7.79 9.87
N GLY A 387 -43.49 -7.36 10.23
CA GLY A 387 -44.68 -8.03 9.74
C GLY A 387 -44.63 -8.02 8.22
N THR A 388 -44.81 -9.18 7.59
CA THR A 388 -45.28 -9.24 6.21
C THR A 388 -46.69 -8.69 6.20
N ASP A 389 -46.82 -7.37 6.15
CA ASP A 389 -48.05 -6.74 5.69
C ASP A 389 -48.13 -7.07 4.19
N ALA A 390 -48.80 -8.18 3.90
CA ALA A 390 -49.19 -8.59 2.55
C ALA A 390 -50.38 -7.79 2.06
#